data_AF-A0A3N7D979-F1
#
_entry.id   AF-A0A3N7D979-F1
#
_cell.length_a   1.000
_cell.length_b   1.000
_cell.length_c   1.000
_cell.angle_alpha   90.00
_cell.angle_beta   90.00
_cell.angle_gamma   90.00
#
_symmetry.space_group_name_H-M   'P 1'
#
loop_
_entity.id
_entity.type
_entity.pdbx_description
1 polymer ?
#
loop_
_entity_poly.entity_id
_entity_poly.type
_entity_poly.pdbx_seq_one_letter_code
_entity_poly.pdbx_strand_id
1 'polypeptide(L)'
;MNNCSLGQLNKYPENSDGDFYVENQVCTACGAPEAEAPDLIEHSKLEYGHCYFKKQPQTPEELDRAINALSVSCISGIRYGGKDEVILKRLYEMGLEDECDHKPIGKYKMVVRNKVVFQYQETMEKPFKRLASWLYKRVKGIK
;
A
#
# COMPACT_ATOMS: atom_id res chain seq x y z
N MET A 1 1.82 -37.50 20.09
CA MET A 1 2.92 -36.63 19.63
C MET A 1 2.37 -35.84 18.46
N ASN A 2 1.88 -34.63 18.73
CA ASN A 2 1.12 -33.83 17.78
C ASN A 2 2.10 -33.08 16.87
N ASN A 3 2.32 -33.60 15.67
CA ASN A 3 3.01 -32.87 14.61
C ASN A 3 2.06 -31.82 14.03
N CYS A 4 1.98 -30.66 14.70
CA CYS A 4 1.67 -29.41 14.01
C CYS A 4 2.95 -28.98 13.27
N SER A 5 3.25 -29.66 12.17
CA SER A 5 4.28 -29.24 11.24
C SER A 5 3.80 -27.92 10.64
N LEU A 6 4.47 -26.83 11.01
CA LEU A 6 4.37 -25.51 10.40
C LEU A 6 4.19 -25.69 8.89
N GLY A 7 3.01 -25.31 8.38
CA GLY A 7 2.73 -25.31 6.95
C GLY A 7 3.88 -24.59 6.27
N GLN A 8 4.56 -25.30 5.37
CA GLN A 8 5.70 -24.78 4.65
C GLN A 8 5.21 -23.61 3.82
N LEU A 9 5.44 -22.38 4.31
CA LEU A 9 5.10 -21.16 3.58
C LEU A 9 5.89 -21.25 2.28
N ASN A 10 5.20 -21.43 1.16
CA ASN A 10 5.80 -21.50 -0.17
C ASN A 10 6.25 -20.10 -0.59
N LYS A 11 7.22 -19.53 0.13
CA LYS A 11 7.76 -18.20 -0.16
C LYS A 11 8.66 -18.27 -1.39
N TYR A 12 8.58 -17.25 -2.23
CA TYR A 12 9.54 -17.09 -3.31
C TYR A 12 10.97 -16.88 -2.75
N PRO A 13 12.02 -17.55 -3.29
CA PRO A 13 13.37 -17.51 -2.70
C PRO A 13 14.03 -16.13 -2.66
N GLU A 14 13.68 -15.21 -3.57
CA GLU A 14 14.26 -13.86 -3.59
C GLU A 14 13.56 -12.90 -2.62
N ASN A 15 12.49 -13.33 -1.94
CA ASN A 15 11.88 -12.48 -0.91
C ASN A 15 12.87 -12.22 0.22
N SER A 16 12.92 -10.97 0.66
CA SER A 16 13.52 -10.57 1.92
C SER A 16 12.87 -11.30 3.09
N ASP A 17 13.69 -11.65 4.08
CA ASP A 17 13.21 -12.28 5.30
C ASP A 17 12.27 -11.34 6.07
N GLY A 18 11.04 -11.79 6.29
CA GLY A 18 10.07 -11.04 7.08
C GLY A 18 8.63 -11.54 6.95
N ASP A 19 7.74 -10.65 7.38
CA ASP A 19 6.31 -10.90 7.49
C ASP A 19 5.59 -10.79 6.14
N PHE A 20 6.01 -9.85 5.28
CA PHE A 20 5.45 -9.69 3.94
C PHE A 20 6.23 -10.54 2.94
N TYR A 21 5.52 -11.32 2.13
CA TYR A 21 6.17 -12.17 1.13
C TYR A 21 5.26 -12.43 -0.07
N VAL A 22 5.87 -12.78 -1.20
CA VAL A 22 5.16 -13.29 -2.37
C VAL A 22 5.19 -14.82 -2.38
N GLU A 23 4.05 -15.44 -2.61
CA GLU A 23 3.94 -16.89 -2.77
C GLU A 23 4.60 -17.35 -4.08
N ASN A 24 5.36 -18.43 -4.00
CA ASN A 24 6.08 -19.01 -5.11
C ASN A 24 5.11 -19.58 -6.15
N GLN A 25 5.42 -19.40 -7.43
CA GLN A 25 4.64 -19.87 -8.57
C GLN A 25 3.18 -19.38 -8.66
N VAL A 26 2.82 -18.35 -7.90
CA VAL A 26 1.51 -17.70 -8.03
C VAL A 26 1.61 -16.51 -9.00
N CYS A 27 2.66 -15.70 -8.93
CA CYS A 27 2.78 -14.45 -9.69
C CYS A 27 2.57 -14.58 -11.21
N THR A 28 1.75 -13.69 -11.79
CA THR A 28 1.52 -13.56 -13.24
C THR A 28 2.21 -12.36 -13.88
N ALA A 29 3.18 -11.74 -13.18
CA ALA A 29 3.94 -10.58 -13.66
C ALA A 29 3.07 -9.38 -14.11
N CYS A 30 1.94 -9.11 -13.43
CA CYS A 30 1.01 -8.06 -13.85
C CYS A 30 1.51 -6.62 -13.60
N GLY A 31 2.59 -6.43 -12.82
CA GLY A 31 3.17 -5.12 -12.55
C GLY A 31 2.43 -4.26 -11.51
N ALA A 32 1.18 -4.58 -11.17
CA ALA A 32 0.37 -3.76 -10.25
C ALA A 32 1.01 -3.59 -8.85
N PRO A 33 1.55 -4.65 -8.20
CA PRO A 33 2.17 -4.47 -6.89
C PRO A 33 3.47 -3.63 -6.92
N GLU A 34 4.27 -3.75 -7.99
CA GLU A 34 5.47 -2.93 -8.17
C GLU A 34 5.11 -1.45 -8.37
N ALA A 35 4.04 -1.16 -9.11
CA ALA A 35 3.59 0.22 -9.33
C ALA A 35 3.17 0.93 -8.04
N GLU A 36 2.53 0.22 -7.11
CA GLU A 36 2.13 0.76 -5.80
C GLU A 36 3.30 0.88 -4.82
N ALA A 37 4.23 -0.08 -4.85
CA ALA A 37 5.33 -0.16 -3.89
C ALA A 37 6.69 -0.42 -4.56
N PRO A 38 7.19 0.50 -5.42
CA PRO A 38 8.44 0.29 -6.18
C PRO A 38 9.67 0.24 -5.28
N ASP A 39 9.58 0.80 -4.07
CA ASP A 39 10.64 0.73 -3.07
C ASP A 39 10.74 -0.64 -2.39
N LEU A 40 9.63 -1.40 -2.37
CA LEU A 40 9.49 -2.65 -1.60
C LEU A 40 9.47 -3.89 -2.48
N ILE A 41 8.89 -3.78 -3.68
CA ILE A 41 8.65 -4.89 -4.60
C ILE A 41 9.44 -4.66 -5.89
N GLU A 42 9.97 -5.74 -6.44
CA GLU A 42 10.67 -5.74 -7.73
C GLU A 42 10.37 -7.05 -8.47
N HIS A 43 10.61 -7.08 -9.78
CA HIS A 43 10.47 -8.28 -10.59
C HIS A 43 11.81 -8.98 -10.77
N SER A 44 11.83 -10.30 -10.52
CA SER A 44 13.00 -11.14 -10.73
C SER A 44 13.41 -11.11 -12.19
N LYS A 45 14.72 -11.02 -12.42
CA LYS A 45 15.33 -11.17 -13.74
C LYS A 45 15.61 -12.63 -14.09
N LEU A 46 15.53 -13.53 -13.12
CA LEU A 46 15.87 -14.95 -13.26
C LEU A 46 14.66 -15.78 -13.69
N GLU A 47 13.47 -15.45 -13.18
CA GLU A 47 12.27 -16.24 -13.41
C GLU A 47 11.15 -15.38 -13.97
N TYR A 48 11.05 -15.27 -15.30
CA TYR A 48 9.95 -14.68 -16.08
C TYR A 48 9.28 -13.40 -15.51
N GLY A 49 9.99 -12.59 -14.72
CA GLY A 49 9.41 -11.43 -14.04
C GLY A 49 8.52 -11.79 -12.85
N HIS A 50 8.85 -12.82 -12.05
CA HIS A 50 8.16 -13.12 -10.79
C HIS A 50 8.39 -11.98 -9.79
N CYS A 51 7.33 -11.48 -9.15
CA CYS A 51 7.46 -10.38 -8.19
C CYS A 51 7.93 -10.87 -6.81
N TYR A 52 8.80 -10.12 -6.17
CA TYR A 52 9.31 -10.45 -4.84
C TYR A 52 9.48 -9.19 -3.99
N PHE A 53 9.46 -9.35 -2.67
CA PHE A 53 9.81 -8.28 -1.73
C PHE A 53 11.32 -8.14 -1.61
N LYS A 54 11.91 -7.09 -2.19
CA LYS A 54 13.35 -6.82 -2.00
C LYS A 54 13.70 -6.31 -0.61
N LYS A 55 12.74 -5.67 0.07
CA LYS A 55 12.90 -5.20 1.45
C LYS A 55 11.55 -5.24 2.19
N GLN A 56 11.61 -5.41 3.50
CA GLN A 56 10.44 -5.29 4.37
C GLN A 56 10.13 -3.82 4.68
N PRO A 57 8.84 -3.45 4.85
CA PRO A 57 8.47 -2.10 5.25
C PRO A 57 8.97 -1.81 6.68
N GLN A 58 9.61 -0.66 6.89
CA GLN A 58 10.09 -0.23 8.20
C GLN A 58 9.40 1.04 8.69
N THR A 59 8.88 1.87 7.78
CA THR A 59 8.13 3.09 8.14
C THR A 59 6.62 2.89 7.97
N PRO A 60 5.77 3.69 8.65
CA PRO A 60 4.33 3.65 8.45
C PRO A 60 3.91 3.85 6.99
N GLU A 61 4.59 4.74 6.27
CA GLU A 61 4.30 5.02 4.85
C GLU A 61 4.69 3.84 3.96
N GLU A 62 5.77 3.14 4.28
CA GLU A 62 6.14 1.90 3.57
C GLU A 62 5.13 0.79 3.87
N LEU A 63 4.70 0.65 5.12
CA LEU A 63 3.66 -0.29 5.50
C LEU A 63 2.35 -0.03 4.75
N ASP A 64 1.95 1.23 4.60
CA ASP A 64 0.79 1.62 3.80
C ASP A 64 0.92 1.17 2.35
N ARG A 65 2.10 1.39 1.73
CA ARG A 65 2.36 0.94 0.36
C ARG A 65 2.36 -0.59 0.24
N ALA A 66 2.91 -1.30 1.22
CA ALA A 66 2.86 -2.76 1.26
C ALA A 66 1.41 -3.28 1.32
N ILE A 67 0.57 -2.69 2.18
CA ILE A 67 -0.84 -3.06 2.31
C ILE A 67 -1.61 -2.75 1.03
N ASN A 68 -1.33 -1.61 0.38
CA ASN A 68 -1.93 -1.28 -0.91
C ASN A 68 -1.50 -2.27 -1.99
N ALA A 69 -0.23 -2.70 -2.01
CA ALA A 69 0.29 -3.70 -2.92
C ALA A 69 -0.45 -5.05 -2.77
N LEU A 70 -0.80 -5.47 -1.55
CA LEU A 70 -1.69 -6.62 -1.32
C LEU A 70 -3.05 -6.40 -2.00
N SER A 71 -3.67 -5.22 -1.80
CA SER A 71 -5.01 -4.93 -2.31
C SER A 71 -5.13 -4.87 -3.83
N VAL A 72 -4.05 -4.51 -4.54
CA VAL A 72 -4.02 -4.43 -6.01
C VAL A 72 -3.51 -5.71 -6.66
N SER A 73 -3.14 -6.71 -5.86
CA SER A 73 -2.59 -7.97 -6.37
C SER A 73 -3.63 -8.66 -7.24
N CYS A 74 -3.29 -8.89 -8.51
CA CYS A 74 -4.21 -9.38 -9.53
C CYS A 74 -4.82 -10.77 -9.20
N ILE A 75 -4.15 -11.55 -8.35
CA ILE A 75 -4.45 -12.96 -8.05
C ILE A 75 -4.07 -13.33 -6.60
N SER A 76 -4.07 -12.35 -5.68
CA SER A 76 -3.76 -12.55 -4.25
C SER A 76 -2.42 -13.28 -3.99
N GLY A 77 -1.42 -13.06 -4.84
CA GLY A 77 -0.10 -13.71 -4.72
C GLY A 77 0.80 -13.15 -3.62
N ILE A 78 0.38 -12.05 -2.97
CA ILE A 78 1.11 -11.41 -1.88
C ILE A 78 0.42 -11.73 -0.57
N ARG A 79 1.19 -12.17 0.42
CA ARG A 79 0.68 -12.59 1.72
C ARG A 79 1.36 -11.87 2.88
N TYR A 80 0.63 -11.84 4.00
CA TYR A 80 1.13 -11.38 5.29
C TYR A 80 1.18 -12.56 6.28
N GLY A 81 2.41 -12.97 6.61
CA GLY A 81 2.71 -14.05 7.56
C GLY A 81 2.98 -13.58 8.99
N GLY A 82 2.94 -12.28 9.25
CA GLY A 82 3.18 -11.73 10.58
C GLY A 82 2.02 -11.93 11.54
N LYS A 83 2.24 -11.54 12.80
CA LYS A 83 1.26 -11.65 13.90
C LYS A 83 0.92 -10.30 14.52
N ASP A 84 1.27 -9.21 13.87
CA ASP A 84 0.93 -7.87 14.37
C ASP A 84 -0.58 -7.66 14.26
N GLU A 85 -1.23 -7.55 15.42
CA GLU A 85 -2.67 -7.36 15.53
C GLU A 85 -3.17 -6.08 14.84
N VAL A 86 -2.35 -5.02 14.79
CA VAL A 86 -2.71 -3.77 14.13
C VAL A 86 -2.78 -3.97 12.63
N ILE A 87 -1.81 -4.70 12.06
CA ILE A 87 -1.76 -5.01 10.62
C ILE A 87 -2.90 -5.98 10.27
N LEU A 88 -3.06 -7.07 11.02
CA LEU A 88 -4.11 -8.06 10.81
C LEU A 88 -5.50 -7.43 10.86
N LYS A 89 -5.77 -6.59 11.86
CA LYS A 89 -7.03 -5.85 11.95
C LYS A 89 -7.28 -5.02 10.70
N ARG A 90 -6.28 -4.29 10.22
CA ARG A 90 -6.40 -3.44 9.04
C ARG A 90 -6.67 -4.23 7.77
N LEU A 91 -6.00 -5.36 7.58
CA LEU A 91 -6.21 -6.24 6.43
C LEU A 91 -7.64 -6.83 6.44
N TYR A 92 -8.13 -7.26 7.60
CA TYR A 92 -9.51 -7.75 7.77
C TYR A 92 -10.55 -6.65 7.52
N GLU A 93 -10.30 -5.42 8.00
CA GLU A 93 -11.20 -4.29 7.72
C GLU A 93 -11.25 -3.96 6.22
N MET A 94 -10.17 -4.24 5.47
CA MET A 94 -10.07 -4.05 4.02
C MET A 94 -10.63 -5.22 3.20
N GLY A 95 -10.98 -6.35 3.83
CA GLY A 95 -11.45 -7.54 3.12
C GLY A 95 -10.32 -8.40 2.54
N LEU A 96 -9.13 -8.33 3.13
CA LEU A 96 -7.92 -9.06 2.73
C LEU A 96 -7.59 -10.19 3.74
N GLU A 97 -8.61 -10.84 4.28
CA GLU A 97 -8.43 -11.91 5.27
C GLU A 97 -7.80 -13.18 4.70
N ASP A 98 -7.97 -13.46 3.40
CA ASP A 98 -7.48 -14.67 2.74
C ASP A 98 -5.98 -14.59 2.41
N GLU A 99 -5.45 -13.36 2.36
CA GLU A 99 -4.03 -13.03 2.20
C GLU A 99 -3.25 -13.07 3.53
N CYS A 100 -3.94 -13.30 4.66
CA CYS A 100 -3.33 -13.38 5.98
C CYS A 100 -3.12 -14.84 6.43
N ASP A 101 -1.90 -15.21 6.84
CA ASP A 101 -1.64 -16.56 7.37
C ASP A 101 -2.18 -16.74 8.81
N HIS A 102 -2.36 -15.63 9.52
CA HIS A 102 -2.85 -15.60 10.89
C HIS A 102 -4.18 -14.84 11.01
N LYS A 103 -4.95 -15.18 12.05
CA LYS A 103 -6.19 -14.48 12.38
C LYS A 103 -5.95 -13.54 13.56
N PRO A 104 -6.50 -12.31 13.54
CA PRO A 104 -6.40 -11.40 14.66
C PRO A 104 -7.19 -11.92 15.87
N ILE A 105 -6.80 -11.49 17.06
CA ILE A 105 -7.49 -11.82 18.31
C ILE A 105 -8.78 -11.00 18.37
N GLY A 106 -9.88 -11.60 17.92
CA GLY A 106 -11.22 -11.01 17.94
C GLY A 106 -12.07 -11.34 16.71
N LYS A 107 -13.28 -10.76 16.65
CA LYS A 107 -14.12 -10.80 15.46
C LYS A 107 -14.10 -9.42 14.80
N TYR A 108 -13.46 -9.32 13.65
CA TYR A 108 -13.41 -8.11 12.84
C TYR A 108 -14.31 -8.29 11.62
N LYS A 109 -15.05 -7.24 11.27
CA LYS A 109 -15.90 -7.21 10.07
C LYS A 109 -15.30 -6.22 9.09
N MET A 110 -15.35 -6.57 7.81
CA MET A 110 -15.00 -5.67 6.71
C MET A 110 -15.73 -4.33 6.89
N VAL A 111 -14.97 -3.23 6.79
CA VAL A 111 -15.49 -1.87 6.94
C VAL A 111 -15.67 -1.28 5.55
N VAL A 112 -16.92 -1.10 5.14
CA VAL A 112 -17.24 -0.47 3.86
C VAL A 112 -16.90 1.03 3.93
N ARG A 113 -15.78 1.46 3.35
CA ARG A 113 -15.36 2.87 3.27
C ARG A 113 -16.01 3.60 2.10
N ASN A 114 -17.33 3.64 2.05
CA ASN A 114 -18.10 4.24 0.95
C ASN A 114 -18.42 5.74 1.13
N LYS A 115 -17.94 6.38 2.19
CA LYS A 115 -18.19 7.81 2.46
C LYS A 115 -16.88 8.52 2.77
N VAL A 116 -16.47 9.41 1.86
CA VAL A 116 -15.35 10.33 2.06
C VAL A 116 -15.91 11.74 2.17
N VAL A 117 -15.48 12.49 3.19
CA VAL A 117 -15.81 13.91 3.35
C VAL A 117 -14.49 14.66 3.29
N PHE A 118 -14.33 15.52 2.30
CA PHE A 118 -13.20 16.44 2.22
C PHE A 118 -13.71 17.87 2.44
N GLN A 119 -12.90 18.68 3.13
CA GLN A 119 -13.16 20.09 3.32
C GLN A 119 -12.08 20.87 2.60
N TYR A 120 -12.49 21.70 1.64
CA TYR A 120 -11.58 22.53 0.88
C TYR A 120 -11.32 23.85 1.62
N GLN A 121 -10.05 24.25 1.75
CA GLN A 121 -9.65 25.55 2.30
C GLN A 121 -8.99 26.38 1.19
N GLU A 122 -9.77 27.28 0.61
CA GLU A 122 -9.31 28.24 -0.39
C GLU A 122 -8.72 29.47 0.32
N THR A 123 -7.40 29.71 0.19
CA THR A 123 -6.82 31.00 0.61
C THR A 123 -6.86 31.98 -0.57
N MET A 124 -7.98 32.68 -0.71
CA MET A 124 -8.21 33.70 -1.75
C MET A 124 -7.45 35.04 -1.51
N GLU A 125 -6.19 35.04 -1.07
CA GLU A 125 -5.48 36.31 -0.79
C GLU A 125 -4.65 36.87 -1.96
N LYS A 126 -4.35 36.08 -2.99
CA LYS A 126 -3.35 36.47 -4.01
C LYS A 126 -3.86 37.09 -5.32
N PRO A 127 -5.09 36.85 -5.85
CA PRO A 127 -5.47 37.44 -7.13
C PRO A 127 -5.86 38.93 -7.01
N PHE A 128 -6.40 39.37 -5.87
CA PHE A 128 -6.92 40.73 -5.71
C PHE A 128 -5.82 41.80 -5.56
N LYS A 129 -4.69 41.47 -4.92
CA LYS A 129 -3.58 42.43 -4.72
C LYS A 129 -2.91 42.84 -6.03
N ARG A 130 -2.82 41.94 -7.03
CA ARG A 130 -2.27 42.26 -8.35
C ARG A 130 -3.18 43.18 -9.16
N LEU A 131 -4.50 42.93 -9.13
CA LEU A 131 -5.49 43.77 -9.81
C LEU A 131 -5.57 45.18 -9.19
N ALA A 132 -5.57 45.28 -7.86
CA ALA A 132 -5.58 46.56 -7.15
C ALA A 132 -4.30 47.39 -7.43
N SER A 133 -3.12 46.75 -7.43
CA SER A 133 -1.85 47.42 -7.74
C SER A 133 -1.79 47.88 -9.21
N TRP A 134 -2.28 47.06 -10.15
CA TRP A 134 -2.32 47.42 -11.57
C TRP A 134 -3.32 48.55 -11.86
N LEU A 135 -4.52 48.51 -11.25
CA LEU A 135 -5.50 49.60 -11.35
C LEU A 135 -4.96 50.90 -10.75
N TYR A 136 -4.31 50.85 -9.59
CA TYR A 136 -3.72 52.04 -8.95
C TYR A 136 -2.60 52.68 -9.81
N LYS A 137 -1.72 51.87 -10.41
CA LYS A 137 -0.69 52.36 -11.34
C LYS A 137 -1.28 52.96 -12.61
N ARG A 138 -2.35 52.36 -13.13
CA ARG A 138 -3.04 52.83 -14.34
C ARG A 138 -3.78 54.16 -14.13
N VAL A 139 -4.38 54.37 -12.95
CA VAL A 139 -5.08 55.63 -12.60
C VAL A 139 -4.10 56.78 -12.31
N LYS A 140 -2.92 56.50 -11.74
CA LYS A 140 -1.92 57.54 -11.45
C LYS A 140 -0.93 57.86 -12.57
N GLY A 141 -1.03 57.19 -13.73
CA GLY A 141 -0.19 57.49 -14.90
C GLY A 141 1.32 57.30 -14.66
N ILE A 142 1.70 56.47 -13.69
CA ILE A 142 3.11 56.16 -13.42
C ILE A 142 3.47 54.99 -14.34
N LYS A 143 4.27 55.27 -15.38
CA LYS A 143 4.85 54.25 -16.27
C LYS A 143 5.77 53.32 -15.49
#